data_AF-U6MUC5-F1
#
_entry.id   AF-U6MUC5-F1
#
_cell.length_a   1.000
_cell.length_b   1.000
_cell.length_c   1.000
_cell.angle_alpha   90.00
_cell.angle_beta   90.00
_cell.angle_gamma   90.00
#
_symmetry.space_group_name_H-M   'P 1'
#
loop_
_entity.id
_entity.type
_entity.pdbx_description
1 polymer ?
#
loop_
_entity_poly.entity_id
_entity_poly.type
_entity_poly.pdbx_seq_one_letter_code
_entity_poly.pdbx_strand_id
1 'polypeptide(L)'
;SNFALSAASIGKSRAAASLPYLAGLNQYVHVQEEKEEKLSEATVSRYGCVVVCGGLLDELLRLNALCRQLRVCFLCCCSAGLCMQLFADFGSKFEVSDPTGEEPREALVAAVSSSSRAEEPQLISCRSLQQSLRRPAPLLLQQQQQQQQQQQQQQLLVADLAKLDGANQLHFAFVALLLLLQERSGKEPPHPVLYSPTAAARNPAAAAAAKQEADACVHRAIQLARQFLQECRDLQASSSSSSSSSSSSSSSSSSSSGEEGDPQQQHNDQQQQQQQQQQQQREGEGGEGVVVVEQLDEQLIEHVVRCCCCCLSPVASFCGGVLAQEVLKVTGKFMPLRGFLYVDAMEALPLPEFAAAAPQQQHAAAAAAAAAAAAQHADLLDWPAADQVGVFGELLQHKLQQLKVFIVGAGALGCELLKLVALMGVGAEQQQQQQQQQQQQQQQQPAAAAAAAAAAAAGGGAAAADGQDPAAAGDKDAAAAAAAAAAATAAAAAAAAAKRGCVTITDQDRIEISNLNRQFLFRREHVGMSKSSCAAKAARIMNPKINARQYVDSRCVTFTKPLLESGTLGTKGNVQVCLFIFN
;
A
#
# COMPACT_ATOMS: atom_id res chain seq x y z
N SER A 1 -2.52 -9.40 6.62
CA SER A 1 -3.10 -8.71 5.44
C SER A 1 -4.26 -9.45 4.74
N ASN A 2 -4.38 -10.78 4.83
CA ASN A 2 -5.41 -11.53 4.09
C ASN A 2 -6.78 -11.53 4.81
N PHE A 3 -7.74 -10.77 4.27
CA PHE A 3 -9.09 -10.61 4.84
C PHE A 3 -10.09 -11.71 4.46
N ALA A 4 -9.71 -12.65 3.59
CA ALA A 4 -10.53 -13.81 3.25
C ALA A 4 -10.35 -14.97 4.24
N LEU A 5 -9.36 -14.89 5.13
CA LEU A 5 -8.98 -15.94 6.05
C LEU A 5 -9.34 -15.58 7.51
N SER A 6 -9.47 -16.59 8.35
CA SER A 6 -9.72 -16.45 9.79
C SER A 6 -8.83 -17.41 10.59
N ALA A 7 -8.86 -17.32 11.92
CA ALA A 7 -8.15 -18.28 12.78
C ALA A 7 -8.58 -19.75 12.52
N ALA A 8 -9.82 -19.98 12.07
CA ALA A 8 -10.32 -21.31 11.69
C ALA A 8 -9.74 -21.84 10.36
N SER A 9 -8.97 -21.02 9.64
CA SER A 9 -8.28 -21.38 8.40
C SER A 9 -6.87 -21.94 8.63
N ILE A 10 -6.33 -21.85 9.85
CA ILE A 10 -4.99 -22.34 10.20
C ILE A 10 -4.89 -23.84 9.87
N GLY A 11 -3.79 -24.24 9.23
CA GLY A 11 -3.53 -25.62 8.78
C GLY A 11 -4.20 -26.02 7.45
N LYS A 12 -5.00 -25.15 6.83
CA LYS A 12 -5.61 -25.39 5.50
C LYS A 12 -4.82 -24.70 4.39
N SER A 13 -4.95 -25.21 3.15
CA SER A 13 -4.46 -24.50 1.95
C SER A 13 -5.06 -23.10 1.89
N ARG A 14 -4.21 -22.07 1.69
CA ARG A 14 -4.67 -20.67 1.54
C ARG A 14 -5.60 -20.51 0.34
N ALA A 15 -5.36 -21.25 -0.74
CA ALA A 15 -6.20 -21.23 -1.95
C ALA A 15 -7.59 -21.80 -1.64
N ALA A 16 -7.66 -23.04 -1.15
CA ALA A 16 -8.92 -23.67 -0.75
C ALA A 16 -9.70 -22.86 0.29
N ALA A 17 -9.02 -22.30 1.29
CA ALA A 17 -9.67 -21.51 2.35
C ALA A 17 -10.20 -20.15 1.85
N SER A 18 -9.58 -19.56 0.83
CA SER A 18 -10.02 -18.28 0.24
C SER A 18 -11.12 -18.44 -0.81
N LEU A 19 -11.24 -19.63 -1.42
CA LEU A 19 -12.14 -19.89 -2.54
C LEU A 19 -13.60 -19.51 -2.26
N PRO A 20 -14.24 -19.91 -1.14
CA PRO A 20 -15.65 -19.57 -0.89
C PRO A 20 -15.89 -18.06 -0.82
N TYR A 21 -14.95 -17.33 -0.22
CA TYR A 21 -15.03 -15.88 -0.12
C TYR A 21 -14.93 -15.22 -1.50
N LEU A 22 -13.95 -15.63 -2.31
CA LEU A 22 -13.71 -15.09 -3.65
C LEU A 22 -14.85 -15.40 -4.62
N ALA A 23 -15.34 -16.65 -4.64
CA ALA A 23 -16.48 -17.04 -5.47
C ALA A 23 -17.76 -16.26 -5.11
N GLY A 24 -17.91 -15.86 -3.84
CA GLY A 24 -19.02 -15.05 -3.37
C GLY A 24 -18.97 -13.57 -3.78
N LEU A 25 -17.88 -13.08 -4.39
CA LEU A 25 -17.76 -11.69 -4.82
C LEU A 25 -18.56 -11.40 -6.09
N ASN A 26 -18.50 -12.30 -7.08
CA ASN A 26 -19.17 -12.11 -8.35
C ASN A 26 -19.67 -13.45 -8.92
N GLN A 27 -20.99 -13.61 -9.01
CA GLN A 27 -21.65 -14.83 -9.52
C GLN A 27 -21.32 -15.17 -10.98
N TYR A 28 -20.82 -14.21 -11.76
CA TYR A 28 -20.42 -14.42 -13.15
C TYR A 28 -18.97 -14.87 -13.31
N VAL A 29 -18.19 -14.86 -12.22
CA VAL A 29 -16.77 -15.25 -12.24
C VAL A 29 -16.64 -16.62 -11.58
N HIS A 30 -16.25 -17.61 -12.37
CA HIS A 30 -15.95 -18.94 -11.88
C HIS A 30 -14.55 -18.97 -11.27
N VAL A 31 -14.48 -19.23 -9.96
CA VAL A 31 -13.22 -19.34 -9.21
C VAL A 31 -12.94 -20.82 -8.93
N GLN A 32 -11.75 -21.29 -9.29
CA GLN A 32 -11.31 -22.67 -9.11
C GLN A 32 -9.91 -22.72 -8.49
N GLU A 33 -9.63 -23.78 -7.74
CA GLU A 33 -8.28 -24.07 -7.23
C GLU A 33 -7.54 -24.95 -8.24
N GLU A 34 -6.40 -24.49 -8.74
CA GLU A 34 -5.45 -25.33 -9.48
C GLU A 34 -4.52 -26.02 -8.48
N LYS A 35 -4.40 -27.34 -8.59
CA LYS A 35 -3.67 -28.17 -7.60
C LYS A 35 -2.28 -28.57 -8.08
N GLU A 36 -1.94 -28.20 -9.32
CA GLU A 36 -0.62 -28.43 -9.88
C GLU A 36 0.44 -27.64 -9.10
N GLU A 37 1.41 -28.34 -8.49
CA GLU A 37 2.48 -27.70 -7.71
C GLU A 37 3.40 -26.83 -8.59
N LYS A 38 3.64 -27.26 -9.83
CA LYS A 38 4.43 -26.53 -10.83
C LYS A 38 3.64 -26.40 -12.12
N LEU A 39 3.28 -25.17 -12.49
CA LEU A 39 2.47 -24.92 -13.67
C LEU A 39 3.18 -25.43 -14.94
N SER A 40 2.50 -26.34 -15.64
CA SER A 40 2.92 -26.89 -16.94
C SER A 40 2.47 -26.02 -18.11
N GLU A 41 3.03 -26.28 -19.29
CA GLU A 41 2.64 -25.64 -20.55
C GLU A 41 1.14 -25.83 -20.86
N ALA A 42 0.63 -27.04 -20.63
CA ALA A 42 -0.78 -27.38 -20.81
C ALA A 42 -1.68 -26.58 -19.86
N THR A 43 -1.20 -26.25 -18.66
CA THR A 43 -1.93 -25.40 -17.73
C THR A 43 -1.88 -23.93 -18.14
N VAL A 44 -0.68 -23.39 -18.38
CA VAL A 44 -0.48 -21.96 -18.70
C VAL A 44 -1.20 -21.56 -19.99
N SER A 45 -1.21 -22.41 -21.01
CA SER A 45 -1.87 -22.15 -22.30
C SER A 45 -3.40 -21.96 -22.20
N ARG A 46 -4.03 -22.35 -21.09
CA ARG A 46 -5.47 -22.12 -20.83
C ARG A 46 -5.79 -20.68 -20.40
N TYR A 47 -4.80 -19.88 -20.05
CA TYR A 47 -4.98 -18.55 -19.46
C TYR A 47 -4.46 -17.45 -20.39
N GLY A 48 -5.14 -16.29 -20.40
CA GLY A 48 -4.66 -15.09 -21.11
C GLY A 48 -3.64 -14.27 -20.31
N CYS A 49 -3.57 -14.49 -18.99
CA CYS A 49 -2.63 -13.82 -18.10
C CYS A 49 -2.32 -14.72 -16.90
N VAL A 50 -1.05 -14.74 -16.48
CA VAL A 50 -0.57 -15.40 -15.27
C VAL A 50 -0.02 -14.34 -14.31
N VAL A 51 -0.50 -14.36 -13.07
CA VAL A 51 -0.04 -13.46 -12.00
C VAL A 51 0.65 -14.27 -10.92
N VAL A 52 1.91 -13.94 -10.63
CA VAL A 52 2.71 -14.61 -9.59
C VAL A 52 2.96 -13.66 -8.42
N CYS A 53 2.42 -14.00 -7.25
CA CYS A 53 2.57 -13.20 -6.03
C CYS A 53 3.65 -13.81 -5.11
N GLY A 54 4.88 -13.34 -5.26
CA GLY A 54 6.07 -13.91 -4.63
C GLY A 54 6.55 -15.19 -5.33
N GLY A 55 7.85 -15.49 -5.22
CA GLY A 55 8.43 -16.67 -5.84
C GLY A 55 9.96 -16.64 -5.82
N LEU A 56 10.56 -17.79 -6.12
CA LEU A 56 12.01 -17.90 -6.33
C LEU A 56 12.39 -17.38 -7.71
N LEU A 57 13.58 -16.78 -7.82
CA LEU A 57 14.06 -16.15 -9.05
C LEU A 57 14.00 -17.12 -10.25
N ASP A 58 14.51 -18.34 -10.11
CA ASP A 58 14.52 -19.33 -11.18
C ASP A 58 13.11 -19.67 -11.68
N GLU A 59 12.16 -19.78 -10.75
CA GLU A 59 10.77 -20.11 -11.08
C GLU A 59 10.07 -18.92 -11.76
N LEU A 60 10.34 -17.69 -11.32
CA LEU A 60 9.85 -16.48 -11.97
C LEU A 60 10.38 -16.37 -13.41
N LEU A 61 11.68 -16.62 -13.62
CA LEU A 61 12.29 -16.62 -14.94
C LEU A 61 11.74 -17.73 -15.83
N ARG A 62 11.60 -18.96 -15.30
CA ARG A 62 10.99 -20.10 -15.99
C ARG A 62 9.57 -19.79 -16.45
N LEU A 63 8.72 -19.29 -15.56
CA LEU A 63 7.33 -18.96 -15.86
C LEU A 63 7.22 -17.81 -16.85
N ASN A 64 8.05 -16.78 -16.73
CA ASN A 64 8.06 -15.69 -17.70
C ASN A 64 8.47 -16.18 -19.11
N ALA A 65 9.51 -17.00 -19.21
CA ALA A 65 9.93 -17.61 -20.47
C ALA A 65 8.82 -18.46 -21.10
N LEU A 66 8.15 -19.29 -20.29
CA LEU A 66 7.02 -20.10 -20.72
C LEU A 66 5.84 -19.24 -21.22
N CYS A 67 5.51 -18.16 -20.49
CA CYS A 67 4.47 -17.22 -20.89
C CYS A 67 4.80 -16.53 -22.21
N ARG A 68 6.05 -16.09 -22.42
CA ARG A 68 6.51 -15.53 -23.70
C ARG A 68 6.37 -16.51 -24.86
N GLN A 69 6.76 -17.77 -24.66
CA GLN A 69 6.62 -18.82 -25.67
C GLN A 69 5.15 -19.02 -26.07
N LEU A 70 4.25 -19.00 -25.10
CA LEU A 70 2.82 -19.22 -25.28
C LEU A 70 2.02 -17.94 -25.63
N ARG A 71 2.67 -16.78 -25.68
CA ARG A 71 2.03 -15.45 -25.85
C ARG A 71 0.98 -15.15 -24.79
N VAL A 72 1.25 -15.57 -23.56
CA VAL A 72 0.45 -15.27 -22.36
C VAL A 72 1.09 -14.08 -21.64
N CYS A 73 0.28 -13.15 -21.14
CA CYS A 73 0.81 -12.02 -20.37
C CYS A 73 1.28 -12.52 -18.99
N PHE A 74 2.49 -12.12 -18.58
CA PHE A 74 3.07 -12.48 -17.30
C PHE A 74 3.17 -11.25 -16.40
N LEU A 75 2.60 -11.34 -15.20
CA LEU A 75 2.73 -10.34 -14.16
C LEU A 75 3.32 -10.99 -12.92
N CYS A 76 4.22 -10.30 -12.22
CA CYS A 76 4.61 -10.73 -10.88
C CYS A 76 4.70 -9.56 -9.90
N CYS A 77 4.48 -9.87 -8.63
CA CYS A 77 4.65 -8.91 -7.54
C CYS A 77 5.36 -9.52 -6.35
N CYS A 78 6.00 -8.64 -5.59
CA CYS A 78 6.55 -8.94 -4.28
C CYS A 78 6.35 -7.71 -3.37
N SER A 79 6.11 -7.95 -2.08
CA SER A 79 6.09 -6.90 -1.06
C SER A 79 7.01 -7.30 0.08
N ALA A 80 7.80 -6.35 0.56
CA ALA A 80 8.70 -6.50 1.70
C ALA A 80 8.47 -5.33 2.65
N GLY A 81 7.60 -5.51 3.66
CA GLY A 81 7.23 -4.43 4.58
C GLY A 81 6.61 -3.24 3.87
N LEU A 82 7.34 -2.12 3.84
CA LEU A 82 6.94 -0.86 3.21
C LEU A 82 7.35 -0.76 1.73
N CYS A 83 8.13 -1.71 1.22
CA CYS A 83 8.60 -1.73 -0.15
C CYS A 83 7.81 -2.74 -0.97
N MET A 84 7.67 -2.48 -2.27
CA MET A 84 7.09 -3.42 -3.23
C MET A 84 7.73 -3.31 -4.61
N GLN A 85 7.65 -4.41 -5.33
CA GLN A 85 8.06 -4.54 -6.72
C GLN A 85 6.92 -5.17 -7.51
N LEU A 86 6.61 -4.60 -8.67
CA LEU A 86 5.80 -5.18 -9.72
C LEU A 86 6.65 -5.37 -10.97
N PHE A 87 6.36 -6.42 -11.73
CA PHE A 87 6.88 -6.62 -13.06
C PHE A 87 5.75 -7.01 -14.00
N ALA A 88 5.80 -6.46 -15.20
CA ALA A 88 4.83 -6.72 -16.24
C ALA A 88 5.51 -7.03 -17.57
N ASP A 89 5.12 -8.15 -18.16
CA ASP A 89 5.56 -8.63 -19.46
C ASP A 89 4.36 -9.07 -20.29
N PHE A 90 3.95 -8.20 -21.21
CA PHE A 90 2.85 -8.47 -22.14
C PHE A 90 3.34 -9.12 -23.45
N GLY A 91 4.63 -9.39 -23.56
CA GLY A 91 5.28 -9.83 -24.79
C GLY A 91 5.60 -8.69 -25.76
N SER A 92 6.50 -8.97 -26.71
CA SER A 92 7.04 -7.97 -27.64
C SER A 92 6.08 -7.52 -28.74
N LYS A 93 4.96 -8.21 -28.92
CA LYS A 93 3.95 -7.96 -29.98
C LYS A 93 2.58 -7.60 -29.42
N PHE A 94 2.52 -7.11 -28.18
CA PHE A 94 1.26 -6.71 -27.57
C PHE A 94 0.76 -5.41 -28.21
N GLU A 95 -0.50 -5.42 -28.67
CA GLU A 95 -1.14 -4.27 -29.32
C GLU A 95 -2.05 -3.53 -28.33
N VAL A 96 -1.90 -2.21 -28.29
CA VAL A 96 -2.73 -1.32 -27.47
C VAL A 96 -3.66 -0.53 -28.38
N SER A 97 -4.95 -0.78 -28.25
CA SER A 97 -6.01 -0.14 -29.04
C SER A 97 -6.41 1.24 -28.50
N ASP A 98 -6.35 1.42 -27.18
CA ASP A 98 -6.74 2.65 -26.49
C ASP A 98 -5.76 2.91 -25.34
N PRO A 99 -4.70 3.71 -25.54
CA PRO A 99 -3.63 3.83 -24.55
C PRO A 99 -4.03 4.62 -23.30
N THR A 100 -5.08 5.45 -23.36
CA THR A 100 -5.42 6.41 -22.29
C THR A 100 -6.80 6.18 -21.69
N GLY A 101 -7.75 5.64 -22.44
CA GLY A 101 -9.16 5.56 -22.09
C GLY A 101 -9.87 6.91 -21.97
N GLU A 102 -9.26 7.98 -22.50
CA GLU A 102 -9.91 9.28 -22.62
C GLU A 102 -10.92 9.26 -23.76
N GLU A 103 -12.01 10.01 -23.62
CA GLU A 103 -12.99 10.12 -24.70
C GLU A 103 -12.36 10.78 -25.94
N PRO A 104 -12.69 10.32 -27.16
CA PRO A 104 -12.24 10.96 -28.38
C PRO A 104 -12.61 12.46 -28.39
N ARG A 105 -11.64 13.31 -28.72
CA ARG A 105 -11.88 14.76 -28.75
C ARG A 105 -12.71 15.12 -29.98
N GLU A 106 -13.91 15.62 -29.76
CA GLU A 106 -14.76 16.19 -30.80
C GLU A 106 -14.52 17.70 -30.93
N ALA A 107 -14.44 18.21 -32.15
CA ALA A 107 -14.29 19.64 -32.41
C ALA A 107 -15.13 20.07 -33.62
N LEU A 108 -15.75 21.25 -33.51
CA LEU A 108 -16.50 21.84 -34.62
C LEU A 108 -15.52 22.48 -35.62
N VAL A 109 -15.46 21.90 -36.82
CA VAL A 109 -14.69 22.45 -37.94
C VAL A 109 -15.41 23.71 -38.44
N ALA A 110 -14.71 24.85 -38.38
CA ALA A 110 -15.25 26.14 -38.80
C ALA A 110 -14.97 26.45 -40.27
N ALA A 111 -13.83 26.01 -40.79
CA ALA A 111 -13.50 26.11 -42.22
C ALA A 111 -12.40 25.09 -42.58
N VAL A 112 -12.45 24.60 -43.82
CA VAL A 112 -11.39 23.80 -44.45
C VAL A 112 -10.95 24.55 -45.70
N SER A 113 -9.70 25.00 -45.75
CA SER A 113 -9.17 25.66 -46.94
C SER A 113 -8.65 24.62 -47.94
N SER A 114 -9.13 24.66 -49.18
CA SER A 114 -8.54 23.91 -50.29
C SER A 114 -7.41 24.73 -50.92
N SER A 115 -6.15 24.36 -50.66
CA SER A 115 -5.00 24.84 -51.45
C SER A 115 -4.91 24.02 -52.74
N SER A 116 -4.75 24.69 -53.89
CA SER A 116 -4.64 24.04 -55.21
C SER A 116 -3.21 23.61 -55.57
N ARG A 117 -2.28 23.64 -54.61
CA ARG A 117 -0.93 23.10 -54.74
C ARG A 117 -0.83 21.85 -53.89
N ALA A 118 -0.53 20.71 -54.53
CA ALA A 118 -0.57 19.37 -53.97
C ALA A 118 0.43 19.09 -52.82
N GLU A 119 1.15 20.09 -52.32
CA GLU A 119 2.19 19.94 -51.30
C GLU A 119 1.97 20.77 -50.01
N GLU A 120 0.93 21.62 -49.93
CA GLU A 120 0.64 22.36 -48.69
C GLU A 120 -0.46 21.68 -47.85
N PRO A 121 -0.25 21.47 -46.54
CA PRO A 121 -1.28 20.87 -45.68
C PRO A 121 -2.53 21.76 -45.64
N GLN A 122 -3.70 21.16 -45.84
CA GLN A 122 -4.98 21.86 -45.76
C GLN A 122 -5.17 22.46 -44.35
N LEU A 123 -5.38 23.77 -44.27
CA LEU A 123 -5.60 24.45 -43.01
C LEU A 123 -7.06 24.23 -42.55
N ILE A 124 -7.21 23.52 -41.44
CA ILE A 124 -8.51 23.33 -40.77
C ILE A 124 -8.61 24.33 -39.62
N SER A 125 -9.52 25.28 -39.74
CA SER A 125 -9.81 26.26 -38.69
C SER A 125 -10.94 25.75 -37.79
N CYS A 126 -10.74 25.72 -36.47
CA CYS A 126 -11.73 25.29 -35.49
C CYS A 126 -12.09 26.43 -34.54
N ARG A 127 -13.38 26.79 -34.42
CA ARG A 127 -13.83 27.94 -33.61
C ARG A 127 -13.75 27.71 -32.09
N SER A 128 -13.84 26.46 -31.61
CA SER A 128 -13.86 26.14 -30.18
C SER A 128 -12.50 25.74 -29.57
N LEU A 129 -11.46 25.56 -30.40
CA LEU A 129 -10.16 25.02 -29.94
C LEU A 129 -9.14 26.07 -29.48
N GLN A 130 -9.39 27.37 -29.71
CA GLN A 130 -8.45 28.44 -29.34
C GLN A 130 -8.27 28.63 -27.83
N GLN A 131 -9.15 28.09 -26.97
CA GLN A 131 -8.95 28.09 -25.52
C GLN A 131 -8.31 26.81 -24.96
N SER A 132 -8.34 25.68 -25.67
CA SER A 132 -7.76 24.41 -25.20
C SER A 132 -6.45 24.00 -25.88
N LEU A 133 -6.05 24.65 -26.97
CA LEU A 133 -4.77 24.42 -27.66
C LEU A 133 -3.85 25.64 -27.57
N ARG A 134 -3.16 25.83 -26.44
CA ARG A 134 -1.85 26.49 -26.48
C ARG A 134 -0.80 25.48 -26.94
N ARG A 135 -0.72 25.23 -28.25
CA ARG A 135 0.51 24.96 -29.04
C ARG A 135 0.15 24.73 -30.54
N PRO A 136 0.78 25.42 -31.51
CA PRO A 136 0.46 25.31 -32.93
C PRO A 136 1.01 24.02 -33.58
N ALA A 137 0.37 23.61 -34.68
CA ALA A 137 0.38 22.26 -35.23
C ALA A 137 1.17 21.98 -36.55
N PRO A 138 2.35 22.54 -36.86
CA PRO A 138 3.21 21.96 -37.92
C PRO A 138 4.12 20.84 -37.42
N LEU A 139 4.09 20.52 -36.12
CA LEU A 139 4.93 19.47 -35.55
C LEU A 139 4.30 18.08 -35.63
N LEU A 140 3.12 17.84 -36.21
CA LEU A 140 2.46 16.54 -36.05
C LEU A 140 3.13 15.38 -36.81
N LEU A 141 3.75 15.60 -37.97
CA LEU A 141 4.44 14.54 -38.71
C LEU A 141 5.88 14.35 -38.20
N GLN A 142 6.55 15.44 -37.83
CA GLN A 142 7.84 15.39 -37.14
C GLN A 142 7.71 14.90 -35.70
N GLN A 143 6.57 15.13 -35.02
CA GLN A 143 6.24 14.61 -33.69
C GLN A 143 5.69 13.20 -33.79
N GLN A 144 5.05 12.78 -34.88
CA GLN A 144 4.68 11.37 -35.04
C GLN A 144 5.90 10.54 -35.42
N GLN A 145 6.84 11.08 -36.20
CA GLN A 145 8.17 10.48 -36.40
C GLN A 145 9.07 10.62 -35.17
N GLN A 146 9.05 11.72 -34.42
CA GLN A 146 9.74 11.85 -33.14
C GLN A 146 9.02 11.10 -32.02
N GLN A 147 7.72 10.81 -32.10
CA GLN A 147 6.99 9.94 -31.18
C GLN A 147 7.17 8.50 -31.60
N GLN A 148 7.35 8.17 -32.86
CA GLN A 148 7.75 6.83 -33.28
C GLN A 148 9.24 6.58 -32.99
N GLN A 149 10.11 7.58 -33.13
CA GLN A 149 11.51 7.54 -32.69
C GLN A 149 11.61 7.63 -31.16
N GLN A 150 10.78 8.42 -30.47
CA GLN A 150 10.64 8.35 -29.00
C GLN A 150 9.91 7.09 -28.56
N GLN A 151 9.09 6.42 -29.37
CA GLN A 151 8.45 5.14 -29.02
C GLN A 151 9.39 3.96 -29.29
N GLN A 152 10.29 4.09 -30.28
CA GLN A 152 11.44 3.20 -30.47
C GLN A 152 12.52 3.46 -29.40
N GLN A 153 12.74 4.70 -28.96
CA GLN A 153 13.58 5.04 -27.80
C GLN A 153 12.88 4.79 -26.46
N GLN A 154 11.53 4.73 -26.40
CA GLN A 154 10.73 4.22 -25.26
C GLN A 154 10.66 2.70 -25.28
N GLN A 155 11.65 2.03 -25.87
CA GLN A 155 11.94 0.64 -25.53
C GLN A 155 12.67 0.49 -24.18
N LEU A 156 13.00 1.59 -23.50
CA LEU A 156 13.32 1.61 -22.07
C LEU A 156 13.01 3.02 -21.54
N LEU A 157 11.73 3.35 -21.37
CA LEU A 157 11.36 4.47 -20.51
C LEU A 157 10.99 3.92 -19.14
N VAL A 158 12.00 3.40 -18.43
CA VAL A 158 12.03 3.59 -16.98
C VAL A 158 12.06 5.11 -16.82
N ALA A 159 11.08 5.64 -16.10
CA ALA A 159 10.89 7.08 -15.90
C ALA A 159 12.24 7.78 -15.68
N ASP A 160 12.46 8.91 -16.34
CA ASP A 160 13.58 9.83 -16.17
C ASP A 160 14.11 9.82 -14.71
N LEU A 161 15.14 9.01 -14.47
CA LEU A 161 15.65 8.58 -13.16
C LEU A 161 16.53 9.66 -12.50
N ALA A 162 16.73 10.81 -13.16
CA ALA A 162 17.57 11.89 -12.66
C ALA A 162 16.93 12.72 -11.52
N LYS A 163 15.73 12.34 -11.04
CA LYS A 163 15.06 12.97 -9.87
C LYS A 163 14.53 12.00 -8.82
N LEU A 164 14.80 10.70 -8.94
CA LEU A 164 14.37 9.68 -7.98
C LEU A 164 15.45 8.59 -7.88
N ASP A 165 16.52 8.87 -7.15
CA ASP A 165 17.58 7.89 -6.86
C ASP A 165 17.04 6.58 -6.25
N GLY A 166 15.84 6.59 -5.64
CA GLY A 166 15.24 5.45 -4.94
C GLY A 166 14.85 4.24 -5.78
N ALA A 167 14.37 4.40 -7.03
CA ALA A 167 13.86 3.26 -7.80
C ALA A 167 14.98 2.28 -8.22
N ASN A 168 16.16 2.81 -8.56
CA ASN A 168 17.34 1.99 -8.84
C ASN A 168 17.80 1.27 -7.56
N GLN A 169 17.82 1.95 -6.41
CA GLN A 169 18.20 1.33 -5.13
C GLN A 169 17.26 0.18 -4.74
N LEU A 170 15.94 0.36 -4.95
CA LEU A 170 14.96 -0.71 -4.76
C LEU A 170 15.19 -1.90 -5.69
N HIS A 171 15.57 -1.66 -6.94
CA HIS A 171 15.93 -2.74 -7.87
C HIS A 171 17.04 -3.62 -7.29
N PHE A 172 18.16 -3.00 -6.86
CA PHE A 172 19.26 -3.74 -6.24
C PHE A 172 18.83 -4.46 -4.96
N ALA A 173 18.00 -3.85 -4.12
CA ALA A 173 17.49 -4.48 -2.90
C ALA A 173 16.62 -5.72 -3.19
N PHE A 174 15.71 -5.65 -4.15
CA PHE A 174 14.87 -6.79 -4.51
C PHE A 174 15.63 -7.89 -5.25
N VAL A 175 16.58 -7.54 -6.12
CA VAL A 175 17.48 -8.54 -6.75
C VAL A 175 18.29 -9.26 -5.68
N ALA A 176 18.86 -8.52 -4.73
CA ALA A 176 19.60 -9.11 -3.61
C ALA A 176 18.72 -10.04 -2.75
N LEU A 177 17.47 -9.65 -2.48
CA LEU A 177 16.50 -10.50 -1.79
C LEU A 177 16.22 -11.79 -2.57
N LEU A 178 15.96 -11.69 -3.88
CA LEU A 178 15.66 -12.85 -4.73
C LEU A 178 16.85 -13.82 -4.80
N LEU A 179 18.08 -13.30 -4.95
CA LEU A 179 19.30 -14.10 -4.92
C LEU A 179 19.53 -14.74 -3.54
N LEU A 180 19.31 -14.00 -2.45
CA LEU A 180 19.43 -14.52 -1.10
C LEU A 180 18.44 -15.68 -0.86
N LEU A 181 17.18 -15.51 -1.26
CA LEU A 181 16.16 -16.55 -1.13
C LEU A 181 16.51 -17.77 -1.97
N GLN A 182 17.06 -17.58 -3.17
CA GLN A 182 17.55 -18.65 -4.02
C GLN A 182 18.66 -19.47 -3.33
N GLU A 183 19.70 -18.81 -2.80
CA GLU A 183 20.78 -19.47 -2.04
C GLU A 183 20.25 -20.25 -0.83
N ARG A 184 19.17 -19.74 -0.22
CA ARG A 184 18.53 -20.32 0.96
C ARG A 184 17.40 -21.30 0.63
N SER A 185 17.26 -21.71 -0.63
CA SER A 185 16.19 -22.62 -1.08
C SER A 185 14.78 -22.17 -0.65
N GLY A 186 14.54 -20.87 -0.69
CA GLY A 186 13.28 -20.23 -0.29
C GLY A 186 13.09 -20.01 1.21
N LYS A 187 14.07 -20.38 2.05
CA LYS A 187 13.99 -20.09 3.49
C LYS A 187 14.19 -18.59 3.73
N GLU A 188 13.11 -17.91 4.09
CA GLU A 188 13.13 -16.50 4.45
C GLU A 188 14.01 -16.23 5.69
N PRO A 189 14.52 -15.00 5.85
CA PRO A 189 15.10 -14.51 7.10
C PRO A 189 14.10 -14.62 8.27
N PRO A 190 14.57 -14.74 9.53
CA PRO A 190 13.70 -14.75 10.70
C PRO A 190 12.82 -13.49 10.75
N HIS A 191 11.53 -13.69 11.04
CA HIS A 191 10.57 -12.59 11.12
C HIS A 191 10.95 -11.59 12.24
N PRO A 192 10.87 -10.26 12.02
CA PRO A 192 11.33 -9.26 12.99
C PRO A 192 10.71 -9.34 14.39
N VAL A 193 9.45 -9.75 14.48
CA VAL A 193 8.77 -9.98 15.78
C VAL A 193 9.51 -10.98 16.68
N LEU A 194 10.28 -11.91 16.11
CA LEU A 194 11.00 -12.96 16.86
C LEU A 194 12.23 -12.43 17.60
N TYR A 195 12.70 -11.23 17.28
CA TYR A 195 13.78 -10.55 17.97
C TYR A 195 13.37 -9.17 18.47
N SER A 196 12.06 -8.96 18.67
CA SER A 196 11.53 -7.75 19.31
C SER A 196 11.84 -7.71 20.82
N PRO A 197 11.67 -6.54 21.48
CA PRO A 197 11.78 -6.45 22.94
C PRO A 197 10.89 -7.46 23.68
N THR A 198 9.69 -7.72 23.16
CA THR A 198 8.77 -8.72 23.72
C THR A 198 9.31 -10.14 23.58
N ALA A 199 9.91 -10.49 22.43
CA ALA A 199 10.54 -11.78 22.24
C ALA A 199 11.74 -11.97 23.17
N ALA A 200 12.59 -10.94 23.28
CA ALA A 200 13.74 -10.94 24.18
C ALA A 200 13.33 -11.11 25.64
N ALA A 201 12.22 -10.50 26.07
CA ALA A 201 11.69 -10.67 27.42
C ALA A 201 11.17 -12.10 27.71
N ARG A 202 10.67 -12.81 26.70
CA ARG A 202 10.19 -14.20 26.84
C ARG A 202 11.31 -15.22 26.82
N ASN A 203 12.18 -15.12 25.82
CA ASN A 203 13.29 -16.05 25.60
C ASN A 203 14.47 -15.29 25.00
N PRO A 204 15.35 -14.73 25.85
CA PRO A 204 16.49 -13.94 25.42
C PRO A 204 17.42 -14.68 24.44
N ALA A 205 17.64 -15.97 24.68
CA ALA A 205 18.55 -16.78 23.86
C ALA A 205 17.98 -17.02 22.45
N ALA A 206 16.69 -17.37 22.35
CA ALA A 206 16.04 -17.56 21.05
C ALA A 206 15.95 -16.25 20.26
N ALA A 207 15.62 -15.14 20.92
CA ALA A 207 15.56 -13.82 20.29
C ALA A 207 16.94 -13.37 19.78
N ALA A 208 18.00 -13.59 20.55
CA ALA A 208 19.37 -13.29 20.13
C ALA A 208 19.81 -14.14 18.93
N ALA A 209 19.49 -15.44 18.92
CA ALA A 209 19.80 -16.33 17.81
C ALA A 209 19.05 -15.93 16.52
N ALA A 210 17.75 -15.59 16.63
CA ALA A 210 16.95 -15.10 15.50
C ALA A 210 17.51 -13.78 14.95
N LYS A 211 17.92 -12.86 15.83
CA LYS A 211 18.56 -11.62 15.42
C LYS A 211 19.88 -11.87 14.68
N GLN A 212 20.72 -12.76 15.21
CA GLN A 212 22.00 -13.10 14.59
C GLN A 212 21.82 -13.72 13.19
N GLU A 213 20.86 -14.62 13.02
CA GLU A 213 20.54 -15.17 11.69
C GLU A 213 20.00 -14.08 10.74
N ALA A 214 19.15 -13.17 11.22
CA ALA A 214 18.65 -12.05 10.42
C ALA A 214 19.78 -11.10 9.99
N ASP A 215 20.69 -10.74 10.90
CA ASP A 215 21.84 -9.87 10.62
C ASP A 215 22.80 -10.52 9.59
N ALA A 216 23.00 -11.85 9.68
CA ALA A 216 23.77 -12.59 8.69
C ALA A 216 23.11 -12.58 7.30
N CYS A 217 21.78 -12.66 7.23
CA CYS A 217 21.03 -12.55 5.97
C CYS A 217 21.20 -11.17 5.33
N VAL A 218 21.12 -10.10 6.13
CA VAL A 218 21.34 -8.71 5.67
C VAL A 218 22.76 -8.54 5.11
N HIS A 219 23.78 -8.98 5.85
CA HIS A 219 25.16 -8.92 5.37
C HIS A 219 25.35 -9.68 4.05
N ARG A 220 24.73 -10.87 3.92
CA ARG A 220 24.81 -11.65 2.68
C ARG A 220 24.11 -10.95 1.52
N ALA A 221 22.93 -10.37 1.74
CA ALA A 221 22.20 -9.63 0.72
C ALA A 221 22.99 -8.41 0.22
N ILE A 222 23.63 -7.65 1.11
CA ILE A 222 24.48 -6.51 0.72
C ILE A 222 25.65 -6.98 -0.16
N GLN A 223 26.27 -8.13 0.15
CA GLN A 223 27.31 -8.71 -0.71
C GLN A 223 26.77 -9.08 -2.10
N LEU A 224 25.60 -9.72 -2.17
CA LEU A 224 24.95 -10.07 -3.44
C LEU A 224 24.60 -8.83 -4.26
N ALA A 225 24.07 -7.78 -3.63
CA ALA A 225 23.78 -6.50 -4.29
C ALA A 225 25.03 -5.87 -4.90
N ARG A 226 26.15 -5.87 -4.15
CA ARG A 226 27.44 -5.35 -4.62
C ARG A 226 28.02 -6.18 -5.77
N GLN A 227 27.89 -7.50 -5.70
CA GLN A 227 28.30 -8.40 -6.79
C GLN A 227 27.51 -8.11 -8.06
N PHE A 228 26.18 -8.03 -7.96
CA PHE A 228 25.32 -7.70 -9.09
C PHE A 228 25.61 -6.31 -9.69
N LEU A 229 25.86 -5.31 -8.84
CA LEU A 229 26.27 -3.97 -9.31
C LEU A 229 27.60 -4.03 -10.08
N GLN A 230 28.56 -4.84 -9.62
CA GLN A 230 29.82 -5.03 -10.33
C GLN A 230 29.62 -5.71 -11.69
N GLU A 231 28.80 -6.76 -11.75
CA GLU A 231 28.47 -7.44 -13.02
C GLU A 231 27.82 -6.47 -14.03
N CYS A 232 26.93 -5.60 -13.56
CA CYS A 232 26.32 -4.56 -14.40
C CYS A 232 27.38 -3.60 -14.97
N ARG A 233 28.37 -3.20 -14.16
CA ARG A 233 29.47 -2.34 -14.60
C ARG A 233 30.37 -3.03 -15.61
N ASP A 234 30.69 -4.30 -15.38
CA ASP A 234 31.53 -5.09 -16.28
C ASP A 234 30.85 -5.27 -17.66
N LEU A 235 29.53 -5.49 -17.67
CA LEU A 235 28.73 -5.54 -18.90
C LEU A 235 28.77 -4.21 -19.66
N GLN A 236 28.61 -3.07 -18.97
CA GLN A 236 28.72 -1.73 -19.57
C GLN A 236 30.12 -1.42 -20.11
N ALA A 237 31.17 -1.87 -19.43
CA ALA A 237 32.55 -1.72 -19.91
C ALA A 237 32.80 -2.57 -21.16
N SER A 238 32.19 -3.76 -21.24
CA SER A 238 32.34 -4.64 -22.41
C SER A 238 31.63 -4.08 -23.66
N SER A 239 30.44 -3.49 -23.53
CA SER A 239 29.66 -2.94 -24.65
C SER A 239 30.26 -1.64 -25.22
N SER A 240 30.91 -0.83 -24.38
CA SER A 240 31.61 0.40 -24.79
C SER A 240 32.94 0.16 -25.52
N SER A 241 33.56 -1.01 -25.35
CA SER A 241 34.82 -1.37 -26.04
C SER A 241 34.63 -1.84 -27.49
N SER A 242 33.46 -2.36 -27.85
CA SER A 242 33.15 -2.91 -29.18
C SER A 242 32.79 -1.87 -30.26
N SER A 243 32.48 -0.62 -29.90
CA SER A 243 32.01 0.41 -30.84
C SER A 243 33.11 1.27 -31.47
N SER A 244 34.40 1.04 -31.15
CA SER A 244 35.52 1.90 -31.57
C SER A 244 36.29 1.43 -32.82
N SER A 245 35.83 0.42 -33.56
CA SER A 245 36.60 -0.20 -34.65
C SER A 245 35.92 -0.24 -36.03
N SER A 246 35.31 0.85 -36.49
CA SER A 246 34.97 0.98 -37.92
C SER A 246 34.67 2.41 -38.37
N SER A 247 35.71 3.18 -38.71
CA SER A 247 35.58 4.32 -39.65
C SER A 247 36.94 4.77 -40.20
N SER A 248 37.47 4.00 -41.15
CA SER A 248 38.51 4.50 -42.07
C SER A 248 37.84 5.36 -43.13
N SER A 249 38.02 6.68 -43.04
CA SER A 249 37.51 7.66 -44.00
C SER A 249 38.40 7.75 -45.24
N SER A 250 37.82 7.48 -46.41
CA SER A 250 38.42 7.77 -47.72
C SER A 250 38.01 9.19 -48.14
N SER A 251 38.98 10.11 -48.21
CA SER A 251 38.81 11.46 -48.74
C SER A 251 38.97 11.47 -50.26
N SER A 252 37.89 11.74 -51.01
CA SER A 252 37.95 12.10 -52.42
C SER A 252 37.55 13.56 -52.60
N SER A 253 38.50 14.36 -53.10
CA SER A 253 38.34 15.75 -53.51
C SER A 253 37.65 15.86 -54.87
N SER A 254 36.63 16.71 -54.98
CA SER A 254 36.18 17.25 -56.26
C SER A 254 35.77 18.71 -56.12
N SER A 255 36.36 19.52 -56.99
CA SER A 255 36.29 20.97 -57.15
C SER A 255 35.11 21.45 -58.01
N SER A 256 34.82 22.75 -57.91
CA SER A 256 33.95 23.64 -58.74
C SER A 256 32.58 23.92 -58.13
N SER A 257 31.95 25.09 -58.24
CA SER A 257 32.25 26.40 -58.84
C SER A 257 31.24 27.37 -58.21
N GLY A 258 31.61 28.64 -58.06
CA GLY A 258 30.80 29.65 -57.39
C GLY A 258 29.52 30.00 -58.14
N GLU A 259 28.40 29.91 -57.43
CA GLU A 259 27.20 30.71 -57.68
C GLU A 259 26.88 31.45 -56.36
N GLU A 260 26.70 32.77 -56.42
CA GLU A 260 26.22 33.57 -55.30
C GLU A 260 24.75 33.20 -55.02
N GLY A 261 24.55 32.26 -54.11
CA GLY A 261 23.23 31.87 -53.62
C GLY A 261 22.60 32.93 -52.72
N ASP A 262 21.28 33.12 -52.89
CA ASP A 262 20.40 34.01 -52.13
C ASP A 262 20.67 33.94 -50.60
N PRO A 263 20.86 35.07 -49.89
CA PRO A 263 21.15 35.08 -48.45
C PRO A 263 20.11 34.38 -47.58
N GLN A 264 18.86 34.21 -48.03
CA GLN A 264 17.88 33.37 -47.32
C GLN A 264 18.16 31.87 -47.44
N GLN A 265 18.74 31.44 -48.55
CA GLN A 265 19.05 30.04 -48.81
C GLN A 265 20.31 29.60 -48.04
N GLN A 266 21.32 30.46 -47.96
CA GLN A 266 22.51 30.23 -47.12
C GLN A 266 22.19 30.13 -45.62
N HIS A 267 21.19 30.88 -45.12
CA HIS A 267 20.78 30.81 -43.72
C HIS A 267 19.98 29.52 -43.42
N ASN A 268 19.18 29.05 -44.38
CA ASN A 268 18.46 27.77 -44.26
C ASN A 268 19.42 26.57 -44.36
N ASP A 269 20.43 26.63 -45.21
CA ASP A 269 21.44 25.57 -45.35
C ASP A 269 22.36 25.48 -44.11
N GLN A 270 22.72 26.63 -43.52
CA GLN A 270 23.43 26.65 -42.22
C GLN A 270 22.56 26.14 -41.07
N GLN A 271 21.25 26.47 -41.04
CA GLN A 271 20.34 25.92 -40.04
C GLN A 271 20.10 24.42 -40.22
N GLN A 272 20.02 23.93 -41.46
CA GLN A 272 19.92 22.50 -41.73
C GLN A 272 21.20 21.75 -41.38
N GLN A 273 22.39 22.30 -41.66
CA GLN A 273 23.65 21.69 -41.24
C GLN A 273 23.83 21.72 -39.72
N GLN A 274 23.42 22.79 -39.02
CA GLN A 274 23.41 22.80 -37.55
C GLN A 274 22.38 21.81 -36.96
N GLN A 275 21.21 21.66 -37.56
CA GLN A 275 20.22 20.68 -37.13
C GLN A 275 20.70 19.25 -37.40
N GLN A 276 21.34 18.97 -38.53
CA GLN A 276 21.93 17.66 -38.82
C GLN A 276 23.12 17.34 -37.91
N GLN A 277 23.97 18.32 -37.57
CA GLN A 277 25.04 18.12 -36.57
C GLN A 277 24.48 17.91 -35.16
N GLN A 278 23.42 18.63 -34.76
CA GLN A 278 22.73 18.36 -33.49
C GLN A 278 21.99 17.02 -33.49
N GLN A 279 21.50 16.56 -34.64
CA GLN A 279 20.81 15.28 -34.77
C GLN A 279 21.81 14.12 -34.75
N GLN A 280 22.98 14.26 -35.40
CA GLN A 280 24.09 13.30 -35.29
C GLN A 280 24.74 13.27 -33.90
N GLN A 281 24.80 14.42 -33.20
CA GLN A 281 25.22 14.47 -31.80
C GLN A 281 24.19 13.82 -30.86
N ARG A 282 22.88 13.94 -31.14
CA ARG A 282 21.81 13.24 -30.40
C ARG A 282 21.68 11.76 -30.76
N GLU A 283 22.04 11.36 -31.98
CA GLU A 283 22.08 9.95 -32.40
C GLU A 283 23.30 9.22 -31.82
N GLY A 284 24.37 9.94 -31.47
CA GLY A 284 25.45 9.44 -30.61
C GLY A 284 25.04 9.21 -29.14
N GLU A 285 23.87 9.70 -28.72
CA GLU A 285 23.28 9.50 -27.39
C GLU A 285 22.20 8.41 -27.39
N GLY A 286 22.09 7.61 -28.46
CA GLY A 286 21.23 6.43 -28.55
C GLY A 286 21.78 5.18 -27.87
N GLY A 287 22.54 5.33 -26.78
CA GLY A 287 22.98 4.21 -25.95
C GLY A 287 21.81 3.67 -25.13
N GLU A 288 21.65 2.34 -25.12
CA GLU A 288 20.82 1.64 -24.14
C GLU A 288 21.01 2.25 -22.75
N GLY A 289 19.91 2.63 -22.09
CA GLY A 289 19.92 3.41 -20.85
C GLY A 289 20.91 2.87 -19.82
N VAL A 290 22.00 3.61 -19.62
CA VAL A 290 23.05 3.27 -18.65
C VAL A 290 22.48 3.50 -17.25
N VAL A 291 22.28 2.42 -16.49
CA VAL A 291 22.02 2.50 -15.05
C VAL A 291 23.30 2.97 -14.36
N VAL A 292 23.32 4.20 -13.86
CA VAL A 292 24.44 4.73 -13.07
C VAL A 292 24.04 4.69 -11.60
N VAL A 293 24.44 3.62 -10.89
CA VAL A 293 24.44 3.57 -9.43
C VAL A 293 25.88 3.57 -8.95
N GLU A 294 26.30 4.66 -8.30
CA GLU A 294 27.66 4.79 -7.78
C GLU A 294 27.83 4.03 -6.46
N GLN A 295 26.85 4.15 -5.57
CA GLN A 295 26.82 3.54 -4.24
C GLN A 295 25.44 2.96 -3.92
N LEU A 296 25.41 1.86 -3.16
CA LEU A 296 24.19 1.20 -2.73
C LEU A 296 23.70 1.76 -1.40
N ASP A 297 22.38 1.95 -1.29
CA ASP A 297 21.71 2.22 -0.03
C ASP A 297 21.55 0.91 0.77
N GLU A 298 22.51 0.65 1.66
CA GLU A 298 22.50 -0.53 2.52
C GLU A 298 21.34 -0.54 3.53
N GLN A 299 20.83 0.63 3.93
CA GLN A 299 19.71 0.72 4.86
C GLN A 299 18.41 0.26 4.18
N LEU A 300 18.25 0.61 2.91
CA LEU A 300 17.13 0.13 2.11
C LEU A 300 17.21 -1.38 1.90
N ILE A 301 18.39 -1.92 1.56
CA ILE A 301 18.60 -3.37 1.43
C ILE A 301 18.31 -4.08 2.74
N GLU A 302 18.81 -3.55 3.86
CA GLU A 302 18.52 -4.07 5.20
C GLU A 302 17.02 -4.09 5.47
N HIS A 303 16.29 -3.01 5.18
CA HIS A 303 14.85 -2.94 5.38
C HIS A 303 14.10 -4.00 4.56
N VAL A 304 14.38 -4.09 3.26
CA VAL A 304 13.75 -5.07 2.35
C VAL A 304 14.02 -6.50 2.83
N VAL A 305 15.25 -6.81 3.23
CA VAL A 305 15.61 -8.17 3.68
C VAL A 305 15.00 -8.50 5.03
N ARG A 306 15.05 -7.59 6.02
CA ARG A 306 14.43 -7.82 7.33
C ARG A 306 12.92 -7.96 7.25
N CYS A 307 12.28 -7.18 6.38
CA CYS A 307 10.82 -7.11 6.29
C CYS A 307 10.22 -7.93 5.15
N CYS A 308 11.00 -8.76 4.45
CA CYS A 308 10.51 -9.53 3.30
C CYS A 308 9.34 -10.48 3.61
N CYS A 309 9.28 -10.99 4.85
CA CYS A 309 8.16 -11.83 5.32
C CYS A 309 6.99 -11.01 5.88
N CYS A 310 7.14 -9.70 6.08
CA CYS A 310 6.10 -8.83 6.64
C CYS A 310 5.15 -8.35 5.54
N CYS A 311 3.88 -8.76 5.60
CA CYS A 311 2.85 -8.36 4.65
C CYS A 311 1.90 -7.30 5.22
N LEU A 312 2.18 -6.03 4.94
CA LEU A 312 1.34 -4.91 5.39
C LEU A 312 0.06 -4.77 4.56
N SER A 313 -1.09 -4.60 5.24
CA SER A 313 -2.38 -4.51 4.54
C SER A 313 -2.51 -3.31 3.58
N PRO A 314 -1.99 -2.10 3.87
CA PRO A 314 -2.05 -0.98 2.92
C PRO A 314 -1.22 -1.21 1.67
N VAL A 315 0.00 -1.77 1.83
CA VAL A 315 0.90 -2.10 0.71
C VAL A 315 0.29 -3.20 -0.16
N ALA A 316 -0.28 -4.24 0.46
CA ALA A 316 -0.99 -5.29 -0.26
C ALA A 316 -2.22 -4.76 -1.02
N SER A 317 -2.96 -3.80 -0.45
CA SER A 317 -4.08 -3.12 -1.13
C SER A 317 -3.63 -2.36 -2.36
N PHE A 318 -2.58 -1.54 -2.22
CA PHE A 318 -2.06 -0.73 -3.31
C PHE A 318 -1.50 -1.63 -4.44
N CYS A 319 -0.66 -2.59 -4.08
CA CYS A 319 -0.10 -3.59 -4.99
C CYS A 319 -1.19 -4.38 -5.73
N GLY A 320 -2.18 -4.90 -4.99
CA GLY A 320 -3.31 -5.63 -5.56
C GLY A 320 -4.18 -4.78 -6.49
N GLY A 321 -4.37 -3.49 -6.19
CA GLY A 321 -5.10 -2.55 -7.04
C GLY A 321 -4.39 -2.28 -8.37
N VAL A 322 -3.08 -2.01 -8.33
CA VAL A 322 -2.27 -1.81 -9.55
C VAL A 322 -2.25 -3.09 -10.39
N LEU A 323 -1.98 -4.25 -9.77
CA LEU A 323 -1.98 -5.54 -10.47
C LEU A 323 -3.33 -5.88 -11.10
N ALA A 324 -4.44 -5.68 -10.38
CA ALA A 324 -5.77 -5.92 -10.91
C ALA A 324 -6.03 -5.06 -12.14
N GLN A 325 -5.55 -3.81 -12.14
CA GLN A 325 -5.63 -2.94 -13.31
C GLN A 325 -4.74 -3.46 -14.45
N GLU A 326 -3.51 -3.92 -14.20
CA GLU A 326 -2.64 -4.52 -15.22
C GLU A 326 -3.29 -5.76 -15.87
N VAL A 327 -3.95 -6.62 -15.10
CA VAL A 327 -4.69 -7.78 -15.64
C VAL A 327 -5.77 -7.34 -16.64
N LEU A 328 -6.48 -6.23 -16.38
CA LEU A 328 -7.48 -5.71 -17.29
C LEU A 328 -6.87 -5.20 -18.62
N LYS A 329 -5.60 -4.77 -18.60
CA LYS A 329 -4.93 -4.23 -19.79
C LYS A 329 -4.67 -5.28 -20.86
N VAL A 330 -4.75 -6.56 -20.52
CA VAL A 330 -4.67 -7.69 -21.46
C VAL A 330 -5.71 -7.55 -22.59
N THR A 331 -6.79 -6.80 -22.35
CA THR A 331 -7.82 -6.46 -23.36
C THR A 331 -7.33 -5.52 -24.47
N GLY A 332 -6.12 -4.97 -24.37
CA GLY A 332 -5.60 -3.95 -25.28
C GLY A 332 -6.08 -2.53 -24.95
N LYS A 333 -6.73 -2.32 -23.80
CA LYS A 333 -7.14 -1.01 -23.27
C LYS A 333 -6.23 -0.57 -22.13
N PHE A 334 -5.83 0.69 -22.18
CA PHE A 334 -4.80 1.36 -21.40
C PHE A 334 -3.38 0.84 -21.66
N MET A 335 -2.40 1.74 -21.59
CA MET A 335 -0.99 1.37 -21.74
C MET A 335 -0.55 0.50 -20.54
N PRO A 336 -0.03 -0.72 -20.76
CA PRO A 336 0.50 -1.56 -19.68
C PRO A 336 1.82 -1.03 -19.11
N LEU A 337 2.12 -1.44 -17.89
CA LEU A 337 3.47 -1.33 -17.36
C LEU A 337 4.43 -2.12 -18.26
N ARG A 338 5.61 -1.56 -18.51
CA ARG A 338 6.67 -2.20 -19.30
C ARG A 338 7.87 -2.45 -18.41
N GLY A 339 8.03 -3.69 -17.96
CA GLY A 339 9.09 -4.06 -17.04
C GLY A 339 8.71 -3.77 -15.59
N PHE A 340 9.60 -3.12 -14.83
CA PHE A 340 9.46 -3.00 -13.38
C PHE A 340 8.80 -1.69 -12.92
N LEU A 341 8.01 -1.80 -11.86
CA LEU A 341 7.57 -0.67 -11.04
C LEU A 341 7.99 -0.95 -9.59
N TYR A 342 8.76 -0.03 -9.02
CA TYR A 342 9.16 -0.05 -7.61
C TYR A 342 8.44 1.05 -6.86
N VAL A 343 7.96 0.73 -5.66
CA VAL A 343 7.33 1.70 -4.76
C VAL A 343 7.76 1.38 -3.34
N ASP A 344 8.14 2.40 -2.59
CA ASP A 344 8.29 2.33 -1.15
C ASP A 344 7.49 3.42 -0.45
N ALA A 345 7.36 3.29 0.86
CA ALA A 345 6.78 4.30 1.73
C ALA A 345 7.62 4.40 3.01
N MET A 346 8.94 4.50 2.86
CA MET A 346 9.89 4.49 3.97
C MET A 346 9.66 5.66 4.95
N GLU A 347 9.05 6.76 4.50
CA GLU A 347 8.64 7.90 5.33
C GLU A 347 7.57 7.52 6.36
N ALA A 348 6.89 6.39 6.20
CA ALA A 348 5.95 5.86 7.19
C ALA A 348 6.64 5.23 8.41
N LEU A 349 7.96 4.99 8.37
CA LEU A 349 8.70 4.51 9.52
C LEU A 349 8.65 5.53 10.66
N PRO A 350 8.52 5.09 11.92
CA PRO A 350 8.51 6.00 13.05
C PRO A 350 9.84 6.75 13.14
N LEU A 351 9.78 8.06 13.35
CA LEU A 351 10.99 8.87 13.52
C LEU A 351 11.82 8.34 14.71
N PRO A 352 13.17 8.44 14.66
CA PRO A 352 14.05 7.93 15.71
C PRO A 352 13.71 8.46 17.10
N GLU A 353 13.21 9.69 17.22
CA GLU A 353 12.72 10.29 18.47
C GLU A 353 11.53 9.52 19.09
N PHE A 354 10.65 8.93 18.28
CA PHE A 354 9.56 8.07 18.75
C PHE A 354 10.04 6.64 19.04
N ALA A 355 11.10 6.19 18.39
CA ALA A 355 11.72 4.87 18.62
C ALA A 355 12.66 4.87 19.86
N ALA A 356 13.32 6.00 20.12
CA ALA A 356 14.35 6.17 21.16
C ALA A 356 13.84 6.89 22.42
N ALA A 357 12.64 7.46 22.42
CA ALA A 357 12.04 8.02 23.63
C ALA A 357 11.91 6.92 24.69
N ALA A 358 12.80 6.96 25.69
CA ALA A 358 12.65 6.22 26.94
C ALA A 358 11.21 6.43 27.44
N PRO A 359 10.55 5.39 27.98
CA PRO A 359 9.15 5.48 28.30
C PRO A 359 8.92 6.56 29.36
N GLN A 360 8.46 7.75 28.95
CA GLN A 360 7.66 8.62 29.81
C GLN A 360 6.52 7.76 30.37
N GLN A 361 6.06 7.99 31.61
CA GLN A 361 5.11 7.13 32.32
C GLN A 361 3.88 6.68 31.50
N GLN A 362 3.45 7.45 30.48
CA GLN A 362 2.40 7.07 29.52
C GLN A 362 2.80 5.99 28.50
N HIS A 363 4.06 5.94 28.05
CA HIS A 363 4.56 4.94 27.10
C HIS A 363 4.94 3.60 27.76
N ALA A 364 5.32 3.60 29.04
CA ALA A 364 5.56 2.37 29.81
C ALA A 364 4.31 1.48 29.84
N ALA A 365 3.13 2.09 30.02
CA ALA A 365 1.86 1.39 29.99
C ALA A 365 1.55 0.78 28.61
N ALA A 366 1.87 1.48 27.52
CA ALA A 366 1.66 0.99 26.15
C ALA A 366 2.57 -0.20 25.82
N ALA A 367 3.85 -0.14 26.22
CA ALA A 367 4.79 -1.25 26.06
C ALA A 367 4.39 -2.46 26.92
N ALA A 368 3.97 -2.25 28.17
CA ALA A 368 3.48 -3.30 29.05
C ALA A 368 2.18 -3.94 28.53
N ALA A 369 1.25 -3.13 28.01
CA ALA A 369 0.02 -3.62 27.41
C ALA A 369 0.27 -4.40 26.11
N ALA A 370 1.21 -3.97 25.27
CA ALA A 370 1.61 -4.72 24.09
C ALA A 370 2.29 -6.05 24.45
N ALA A 371 3.17 -6.05 25.45
CA ALA A 371 3.77 -7.28 25.98
C ALA A 371 2.70 -8.24 26.55
N ALA A 372 1.70 -7.72 27.27
CA ALA A 372 0.58 -8.49 27.80
C ALA A 372 -0.35 -9.03 26.69
N ALA A 373 -0.64 -8.23 25.65
CA ALA A 373 -1.45 -8.65 24.51
C ALA A 373 -0.75 -9.74 23.71
N ALA A 374 0.56 -9.59 23.48
CA ALA A 374 1.36 -10.64 22.89
C ALA A 374 1.33 -11.89 23.78
N ALA A 375 1.47 -11.78 25.11
CA ALA A 375 1.53 -12.90 26.07
C ALA A 375 0.33 -13.86 25.99
N GLN A 376 -0.79 -13.42 25.43
CA GLN A 376 -1.97 -14.26 25.18
C GLN A 376 -1.80 -15.24 23.99
N HIS A 377 -0.77 -15.06 23.17
CA HIS A 377 -0.46 -15.91 22.02
C HIS A 377 0.70 -16.87 22.34
N ALA A 378 0.46 -18.17 22.09
CA ALA A 378 1.42 -19.24 22.33
C ALA A 378 2.69 -19.05 21.49
N ASP A 379 2.53 -18.68 20.22
CA ASP A 379 3.60 -18.21 19.34
C ASP A 379 3.41 -16.71 19.03
N LEU A 380 4.50 -15.95 18.97
CA LEU A 380 4.47 -14.54 18.55
C LEU A 380 4.02 -14.39 17.09
N LEU A 381 4.27 -15.40 16.25
CA LEU A 381 3.84 -15.42 14.85
C LEU A 381 2.32 -15.61 14.70
N ASP A 382 1.66 -16.19 15.70
CA ASP A 382 0.19 -16.33 15.71
C ASP A 382 -0.53 -15.02 16.03
N TRP A 383 0.22 -13.98 16.39
CA TRP A 383 -0.36 -12.66 16.65
C TRP A 383 -0.81 -12.04 15.31
N PRO A 384 -2.10 -11.70 15.11
CA PRO A 384 -2.58 -11.18 13.83
C PRO A 384 -1.94 -9.85 13.38
N ALA A 385 -1.24 -9.18 14.29
CA ALA A 385 -0.50 -7.94 14.04
C ALA A 385 1.03 -8.15 13.95
N ALA A 386 1.52 -9.41 13.92
CA ALA A 386 2.95 -9.74 13.91
C ALA A 386 3.71 -8.96 12.84
N ASP A 387 3.27 -9.00 11.58
CA ASP A 387 3.89 -8.28 10.46
C ASP A 387 3.98 -6.77 10.69
N GLN A 388 2.88 -6.17 11.19
CA GLN A 388 2.80 -4.73 11.45
C GLN A 388 3.74 -4.33 12.59
N VAL A 389 3.82 -5.16 13.62
CA VAL A 389 4.77 -5.00 14.74
C VAL A 389 6.21 -5.22 14.27
N GLY A 390 6.43 -6.15 13.35
CA GLY A 390 7.75 -6.42 12.80
C GLY A 390 8.32 -5.22 12.04
N VAL A 391 7.46 -4.43 11.39
CA VAL A 391 7.86 -3.22 10.66
C VAL A 391 7.89 -1.97 11.55
N PHE A 392 6.85 -1.74 12.33
CA PHE A 392 6.66 -0.47 13.06
C PHE A 392 6.94 -0.53 14.57
N GLY A 393 7.10 -1.73 15.12
CA GLY A 393 7.27 -1.96 16.56
C GLY A 393 5.96 -2.03 17.35
N GLU A 394 6.04 -2.55 18.57
CA GLU A 394 4.88 -2.75 19.44
C GLU A 394 4.20 -1.44 19.87
N LEU A 395 5.00 -0.38 20.06
CA LEU A 395 4.49 0.91 20.53
C LEU A 395 3.49 1.51 19.55
N LEU A 396 3.81 1.49 18.25
CA LEU A 396 2.89 2.01 17.22
C LEU A 396 1.64 1.14 17.14
N GLN A 397 1.78 -0.19 17.18
CA GLN A 397 0.64 -1.11 17.16
C GLN A 397 -0.36 -0.81 18.29
N HIS A 398 0.14 -0.54 19.49
CA HIS A 398 -0.69 -0.19 20.63
C HIS A 398 -1.37 1.18 20.44
N LYS A 399 -0.63 2.19 19.95
CA LYS A 399 -1.23 3.49 19.61
C LYS A 399 -2.39 3.33 18.63
N LEU A 400 -2.22 2.54 17.57
CA LEU A 400 -3.28 2.24 16.60
C LEU A 400 -4.52 1.61 17.25
N GLN A 401 -4.34 0.65 18.17
CA GLN A 401 -5.45 0.01 18.89
C GLN A 401 -6.25 0.99 19.75
N GLN A 402 -5.62 2.04 20.25
CA GLN A 402 -6.25 3.09 21.06
C GLN A 402 -6.83 4.25 20.23
N LEU A 403 -6.53 4.31 18.93
CA LEU A 403 -7.01 5.41 18.10
C LEU A 403 -8.53 5.43 18.02
N LYS A 404 -9.04 6.66 17.97
CA LYS A 404 -10.43 6.96 17.65
C LYS A 404 -10.49 7.54 16.26
N VAL A 405 -10.99 6.76 15.31
CA VAL A 405 -11.08 7.16 13.91
C VAL A 405 -12.53 7.39 13.54
N PHE A 406 -12.78 8.47 12.81
CA PHE A 406 -14.10 8.78 12.25
C PHE A 406 -14.01 8.74 10.71
N ILE A 407 -14.78 7.84 10.10
CA ILE A 407 -14.84 7.59 8.66
C ILE A 407 -16.15 8.17 8.14
N VAL A 408 -16.04 9.06 7.16
CA VAL A 408 -17.19 9.68 6.48
C VAL A 408 -17.35 9.02 5.12
N GLY A 409 -18.47 8.34 4.91
CA GLY A 409 -18.75 7.54 3.72
C GLY A 409 -18.41 6.06 3.92
N ALA A 410 -19.36 5.20 3.53
CA ALA A 410 -19.24 3.74 3.44
C ALA A 410 -19.40 3.25 1.99
N GLY A 411 -19.08 4.14 1.03
CA GLY A 411 -18.99 3.84 -0.40
C GLY A 411 -17.74 3.03 -0.77
N ALA A 412 -17.24 3.17 -1.99
CA ALA A 412 -16.09 2.37 -2.49
C ALA A 412 -14.83 2.56 -1.63
N LEU A 413 -14.41 3.83 -1.47
CA LEU A 413 -13.27 4.20 -0.63
C LEU A 413 -13.52 3.88 0.85
N GLY A 414 -14.73 4.10 1.34
CA GLY A 414 -15.12 3.79 2.73
C GLY A 414 -15.03 2.30 3.05
N CYS A 415 -15.47 1.43 2.13
CA CYS A 415 -15.35 -0.02 2.27
C CYS A 415 -13.88 -0.47 2.32
N GLU A 416 -13.05 0.07 1.44
CA GLU A 416 -11.63 -0.26 1.36
C GLU A 416 -10.86 0.23 2.59
N LEU A 417 -11.10 1.48 3.02
CA LEU A 417 -10.51 2.06 4.22
C LEU A 417 -10.93 1.27 5.47
N LEU A 418 -12.20 0.89 5.57
CA LEU A 418 -12.68 0.13 6.72
C LEU A 418 -12.05 -1.26 6.81
N LYS A 419 -11.83 -1.93 5.68
CA LYS A 419 -11.05 -3.18 5.62
C LYS A 419 -9.62 -2.94 6.15
N LEU A 420 -8.94 -1.90 5.68
CA LEU A 420 -7.58 -1.58 6.14
C LEU A 420 -7.53 -1.31 7.65
N VAL A 421 -8.42 -0.45 8.15
CA VAL A 421 -8.53 -0.11 9.57
C VAL A 421 -8.81 -1.36 10.42
N ALA A 422 -9.67 -2.28 9.95
CA ALA A 422 -9.92 -3.55 10.62
C ALA A 422 -8.67 -4.45 10.66
N LEU A 423 -7.99 -4.62 9.52
CA LEU A 423 -6.78 -5.46 9.42
C LEU A 423 -5.61 -4.91 10.23
N MET A 424 -5.47 -3.58 10.32
CA MET A 424 -4.43 -2.91 11.12
C MET A 424 -4.71 -2.94 12.63
N GLY A 425 -5.92 -3.37 13.04
CA GLY A 425 -6.33 -3.42 14.44
C GLY A 425 -6.63 -2.05 15.05
N VAL A 426 -7.04 -1.08 14.24
CA VAL A 426 -7.33 0.27 14.70
C VAL A 426 -8.59 0.28 15.58
N GLY A 427 -8.51 0.94 16.74
CA GLY A 427 -9.64 1.01 17.67
C GLY A 427 -10.05 -0.34 18.27
N ALA A 428 -9.13 -1.32 18.32
CA ALA A 428 -9.36 -2.69 18.75
C ALA A 428 -8.99 -2.97 20.22
N GLU A 429 -8.84 -1.94 21.04
CA GLU A 429 -8.52 -2.08 22.47
C GLU A 429 -9.54 -2.97 23.20
N GLN A 430 -9.06 -4.05 23.83
CA GLN A 430 -9.89 -5.11 24.39
C GLN A 430 -10.79 -4.61 25.53
N GLN A 431 -12.06 -5.04 25.51
CA GLN A 431 -13.00 -4.94 26.64
C GLN A 431 -12.64 -5.86 27.84
N GLN A 432 -11.42 -6.40 27.92
CA GLN A 432 -11.02 -7.36 28.98
C GLN A 432 -11.06 -6.76 30.38
N GLN A 433 -10.78 -5.46 30.54
CA GLN A 433 -10.90 -4.79 31.84
C GLN A 433 -12.35 -4.74 32.34
N GLN A 434 -13.35 -4.79 31.45
CA GLN A 434 -14.76 -4.74 31.86
C GLN A 434 -15.28 -6.09 32.35
N GLN A 435 -14.83 -7.20 31.75
CA GLN A 435 -15.16 -8.54 32.25
C GLN A 435 -14.44 -8.85 33.57
N GLN A 436 -13.17 -8.46 33.72
CA GLN A 436 -12.45 -8.63 35.00
C GLN A 436 -12.99 -7.70 36.10
N GLN A 437 -13.33 -6.44 35.81
CA GLN A 437 -13.96 -5.56 36.80
C GLN A 437 -15.40 -5.97 37.13
N GLN A 438 -16.18 -6.46 36.17
CA GLN A 438 -17.53 -7.00 36.46
C GLN A 438 -17.46 -8.31 37.24
N GLN A 439 -16.49 -9.19 36.96
CA GLN A 439 -16.26 -10.41 37.76
C GLN A 439 -15.74 -10.08 39.17
N GLN A 440 -14.85 -9.09 39.33
CA GLN A 440 -14.39 -8.64 40.64
C GLN A 440 -15.51 -7.92 41.42
N GLN A 441 -16.36 -7.13 40.77
CA GLN A 441 -17.53 -6.50 41.41
C GLN A 441 -18.60 -7.54 41.78
N GLN A 442 -18.82 -8.57 40.97
CA GLN A 442 -19.71 -9.69 41.32
C GLN A 442 -19.14 -10.59 42.43
N GLN A 443 -17.82 -10.71 42.54
CA GLN A 443 -17.16 -11.44 43.65
C GLN A 443 -17.08 -10.62 44.95
N GLN A 444 -17.18 -9.29 44.91
CA GLN A 444 -17.19 -8.42 46.10
C GLN A 444 -18.60 -8.10 46.62
N GLN A 445 -19.66 -8.36 45.85
CA GLN A 445 -21.04 -8.16 46.28
C GLN A 445 -21.51 -9.01 47.49
N PRO A 446 -21.07 -10.28 47.71
CA PRO A 446 -21.51 -11.05 48.87
C PRO A 446 -20.97 -10.48 50.21
N ALA A 447 -19.77 -9.88 50.19
CA ALA A 447 -19.11 -9.39 51.41
C ALA A 447 -19.71 -8.06 51.91
N ALA A 448 -20.05 -7.14 51.00
CA ALA A 448 -20.67 -5.87 51.36
C ALA A 448 -22.14 -6.05 51.84
N ALA A 449 -22.89 -6.98 51.23
CA ALA A 449 -24.24 -7.31 51.67
C ALA A 449 -24.26 -8.03 53.03
N ALA A 450 -23.29 -8.92 53.29
CA ALA A 450 -23.15 -9.58 54.59
C ALA A 450 -22.71 -8.61 55.71
N ALA A 451 -21.84 -7.65 55.42
CA ALA A 451 -21.44 -6.61 56.37
C ALA A 451 -22.60 -5.64 56.70
N ALA A 452 -23.41 -5.27 55.71
CA ALA A 452 -24.60 -4.45 55.92
C ALA A 452 -25.70 -5.19 56.71
N ALA A 453 -25.89 -6.49 56.46
CA ALA A 453 -26.82 -7.32 57.23
C ALA A 453 -26.36 -7.55 58.68
N ALA A 454 -25.05 -7.70 58.92
CA ALA A 454 -24.48 -7.81 60.26
C ALA A 454 -24.58 -6.49 61.04
N ALA A 455 -24.42 -5.34 60.38
CA ALA A 455 -24.63 -4.02 60.99
C ALA A 455 -26.11 -3.77 61.34
N ALA A 456 -27.05 -4.22 60.50
CA ALA A 456 -28.49 -4.14 60.79
C ALA A 456 -28.92 -5.08 61.93
N ALA A 457 -28.30 -6.26 62.07
CA ALA A 457 -28.57 -7.20 63.16
C ALA A 457 -27.99 -6.75 64.51
N ALA A 458 -26.93 -5.94 64.52
CA ALA A 458 -26.32 -5.41 65.74
C ALA A 458 -27.09 -4.22 66.37
N GLY A 459 -28.08 -3.65 65.67
CA GLY A 459 -28.91 -2.54 66.16
C GLY A 459 -30.18 -2.93 66.93
N GLY A 460 -30.47 -4.23 67.07
CA GLY A 460 -31.69 -4.72 67.71
C GLY A 460 -31.50 -5.06 69.19
N GLY A 461 -31.40 -4.05 70.06
CA GLY A 461 -31.25 -4.26 71.50
C GLY A 461 -31.87 -3.17 72.37
N ALA A 462 -32.97 -3.55 73.02
CA ALA A 462 -33.55 -3.03 74.27
C ALA A 462 -34.43 -1.76 74.27
N ALA A 463 -35.72 -2.03 74.55
CA ALA A 463 -36.50 -1.53 75.69
C ALA A 463 -36.78 -0.02 75.86
N ALA A 464 -38.06 0.24 76.11
CA ALA A 464 -38.71 1.50 76.40
C ALA A 464 -38.14 2.26 77.61
N ALA A 465 -38.03 3.58 77.49
CA ALA A 465 -38.32 4.58 78.53
C ALA A 465 -38.30 6.00 77.94
N ASP A 466 -39.08 6.88 78.57
CA ASP A 466 -39.50 8.24 78.19
C ASP A 466 -38.42 9.25 77.74
N GLY A 467 -38.85 10.18 76.88
CA GLY A 467 -38.64 11.61 77.11
C GLY A 467 -37.50 12.33 76.36
N GLN A 468 -37.92 13.29 75.52
CA GLN A 468 -37.21 14.50 75.04
C GLN A 468 -36.27 14.39 73.82
N ASP A 469 -36.72 15.04 72.72
CA ASP A 469 -35.91 15.69 71.69
C ASP A 469 -34.90 16.70 72.32
N PRO A 470 -33.71 16.98 71.72
CA PRO A 470 -33.61 17.38 70.32
C PRO A 470 -32.33 16.99 69.55
N ALA A 471 -32.35 17.30 68.25
CA ALA A 471 -31.23 17.62 67.33
C ALA A 471 -30.93 16.60 66.22
N ALA A 472 -31.71 16.71 65.13
CA ALA A 472 -31.41 16.17 63.82
C ALA A 472 -30.32 16.99 63.11
N ALA A 473 -29.05 16.58 63.25
CA ALA A 473 -27.95 17.02 62.39
C ALA A 473 -26.88 15.91 62.34
N GLY A 474 -26.95 15.04 61.32
CA GLY A 474 -25.93 13.98 61.17
C GLY A 474 -26.06 13.10 59.94
N ASP A 475 -27.24 13.01 59.31
CA ASP A 475 -27.49 12.00 58.26
C ASP A 475 -27.46 12.54 56.82
N LYS A 476 -27.38 13.87 56.64
CA LYS A 476 -27.32 14.48 55.30
C LYS A 476 -25.93 14.45 54.69
N ASP A 477 -24.87 14.47 55.51
CA ASP A 477 -23.48 14.50 55.03
C ASP A 477 -23.01 13.12 54.56
N ALA A 478 -23.50 12.03 55.16
CA ALA A 478 -23.21 10.66 54.73
C ALA A 478 -23.86 10.33 53.38
N ALA A 479 -25.12 10.74 53.17
CA ALA A 479 -25.83 10.58 51.91
C ALA A 479 -25.22 11.45 50.78
N ALA A 480 -24.79 12.68 51.09
CA ALA A 480 -24.10 13.54 50.14
C ALA A 480 -22.71 13.01 49.76
N ALA A 481 -21.95 12.45 50.71
CA ALA A 481 -20.66 11.81 50.46
C ALA A 481 -20.80 10.54 49.61
N ALA A 482 -21.83 9.72 49.84
CA ALA A 482 -22.12 8.54 49.03
C ALA A 482 -22.54 8.91 47.59
N ALA A 483 -23.36 9.96 47.42
CA ALA A 483 -23.74 10.48 46.11
C ALA A 483 -22.54 11.09 45.35
N ALA A 484 -21.65 11.80 46.05
CA ALA A 484 -20.42 12.34 45.48
C ALA A 484 -19.44 11.23 45.07
N ALA A 485 -19.32 10.16 45.87
CA ALA A 485 -18.53 8.98 45.53
C ALA A 485 -19.11 8.21 44.32
N ALA A 486 -20.43 8.07 44.24
CA ALA A 486 -21.10 7.48 43.08
C ALA A 486 -20.94 8.34 41.81
N ALA A 487 -21.04 9.67 41.93
CA ALA A 487 -20.80 10.60 40.83
C ALA A 487 -19.33 10.61 40.38
N ALA A 488 -18.38 10.54 41.31
CA ALA A 488 -16.96 10.41 41.02
C ALA A 488 -16.63 9.05 40.35
N THR A 489 -17.29 7.97 40.76
CA THR A 489 -17.17 6.64 40.14
C THR A 489 -17.79 6.62 38.74
N ALA A 490 -18.92 7.30 38.54
CA ALA A 490 -19.54 7.48 37.22
C ALA A 490 -18.69 8.36 36.31
N ALA A 491 -18.07 9.42 36.83
CA ALA A 491 -17.14 10.28 36.11
C ALA A 491 -15.84 9.54 35.76
N ALA A 492 -15.33 8.68 36.66
CA ALA A 492 -14.18 7.81 36.39
C ALA A 492 -14.52 6.72 35.36
N ALA A 493 -15.72 6.15 35.39
CA ALA A 493 -16.21 5.22 34.38
C ALA A 493 -16.44 5.90 33.02
N ALA A 494 -16.91 7.15 33.00
CA ALA A 494 -17.03 7.97 31.80
C ALA A 494 -15.65 8.38 31.25
N ALA A 495 -14.69 8.70 32.10
CA ALA A 495 -13.30 8.96 31.73
C ALA A 495 -12.57 7.70 31.23
N ALA A 496 -12.89 6.52 31.79
CA ALA A 496 -12.41 5.23 31.30
C ALA A 496 -13.08 4.83 29.98
N ALA A 497 -14.36 5.15 29.79
CA ALA A 497 -15.06 5.02 28.50
C ALA A 497 -14.51 6.00 27.45
N ALA A 498 -14.04 7.17 27.87
CA ALA A 498 -13.36 8.15 27.02
C ALA A 498 -11.92 7.74 26.64
N LYS A 499 -11.33 6.68 27.23
CA LYS A 499 -10.00 6.18 26.86
C LYS A 499 -10.02 5.03 25.84
N ARG A 500 -11.20 4.53 25.43
CA ARG A 500 -11.29 3.38 24.54
C ARG A 500 -11.12 3.74 23.07
N GLY A 501 -10.27 3.00 22.37
CA GLY A 501 -10.20 3.02 20.91
C GLY A 501 -11.57 2.72 20.27
N CYS A 502 -11.88 3.40 19.16
CA CYS A 502 -13.09 3.13 18.39
C CYS A 502 -12.96 3.56 16.94
N VAL A 503 -13.70 2.89 16.08
CA VAL A 503 -13.91 3.32 14.69
C VAL A 503 -15.35 3.74 14.58
N THR A 504 -15.60 4.92 14.04
CA THR A 504 -16.95 5.43 13.86
C THR A 504 -17.15 5.67 12.37
N ILE A 505 -18.23 5.13 11.78
CA ILE A 505 -18.51 5.26 10.35
C ILE A 505 -19.89 5.89 10.13
N THR A 506 -20.00 6.79 9.15
CA THR A 506 -21.27 7.40 8.75
C THR A 506 -21.49 7.25 7.25
N ASP A 507 -22.73 6.93 6.86
CA ASP A 507 -23.21 6.95 5.49
C ASP A 507 -24.74 6.95 5.53
N GLN A 508 -25.36 7.89 4.81
CA GLN A 508 -26.82 8.06 4.77
C GLN A 508 -27.48 7.20 3.69
N ASP A 509 -26.69 6.64 2.76
CA ASP A 509 -27.21 5.88 1.64
C ASP A 509 -27.56 4.43 2.01
N ARG A 510 -28.45 3.86 1.19
CA ARG A 510 -28.72 2.42 1.15
C ARG A 510 -27.91 1.75 0.06
N ILE A 511 -27.73 0.44 0.18
CA ILE A 511 -26.97 -0.37 -0.77
C ILE A 511 -27.81 -0.60 -2.03
N GLU A 512 -27.23 -0.32 -3.19
CA GLU A 512 -27.81 -0.59 -4.51
C GLU A 512 -27.04 -1.68 -5.26
N ILE A 513 -27.67 -2.29 -6.27
CA ILE A 513 -27.02 -3.30 -7.12
C ILE A 513 -25.79 -2.73 -7.82
N SER A 514 -25.88 -1.48 -8.29
CA SER A 514 -24.79 -0.75 -8.97
C SER A 514 -23.56 -0.55 -8.09
N ASN A 515 -23.68 -0.70 -6.77
CA ASN A 515 -22.60 -0.50 -5.81
C ASN A 515 -21.69 -1.73 -5.68
N LEU A 516 -22.24 -2.93 -5.92
CA LEU A 516 -21.58 -4.21 -5.63
C LEU A 516 -20.30 -4.44 -6.45
N ASN A 517 -20.16 -3.78 -7.59
CA ASN A 517 -18.96 -3.89 -8.44
C ASN A 517 -17.71 -3.24 -7.82
N ARG A 518 -17.86 -2.33 -6.84
CA ARG A 518 -16.76 -1.57 -6.23
C ARG A 518 -16.86 -1.41 -4.71
N GLN A 519 -17.87 -2.01 -4.09
CA GLN A 519 -18.11 -1.98 -2.64
C GLN A 519 -18.19 -3.42 -2.13
N PHE A 520 -17.03 -4.08 -2.10
CA PHE A 520 -16.90 -5.52 -1.87
C PHE A 520 -17.27 -5.97 -0.45
N LEU A 521 -17.52 -5.06 0.51
CA LEU A 521 -18.08 -5.42 1.82
C LEU A 521 -19.55 -5.85 1.71
N PHE A 522 -20.21 -5.52 0.60
CA PHE A 522 -21.62 -5.81 0.37
C PHE A 522 -21.79 -7.05 -0.50
N ARG A 523 -22.99 -7.63 -0.43
CA ARG A 523 -23.41 -8.82 -1.17
C ARG A 523 -24.82 -8.56 -1.68
N ARG A 524 -25.32 -9.37 -2.60
CA ARG A 524 -26.64 -9.17 -3.20
C ARG A 524 -27.77 -9.20 -2.17
N GLU A 525 -27.62 -10.00 -1.11
CA GLU A 525 -28.54 -10.05 0.04
C GLU A 525 -28.58 -8.77 0.88
N HIS A 526 -27.58 -7.88 0.76
CA HIS A 526 -27.53 -6.62 1.50
C HIS A 526 -28.22 -5.45 0.77
N VAL A 527 -28.73 -5.65 -0.46
CA VAL A 527 -29.38 -4.59 -1.25
C VAL A 527 -30.60 -4.04 -0.51
N GLY A 528 -30.70 -2.71 -0.43
CA GLY A 528 -31.73 -1.99 0.32
C GLY A 528 -31.40 -1.75 1.80
N MET A 529 -30.37 -2.40 2.36
CA MET A 529 -29.90 -2.13 3.73
C MET A 529 -29.02 -0.88 3.81
N SER A 530 -28.79 -0.35 5.01
CA SER A 530 -27.90 0.80 5.23
C SER A 530 -26.43 0.44 4.98
N LYS A 531 -25.71 1.25 4.18
CA LYS A 531 -24.29 1.04 3.88
C LYS A 531 -23.44 1.03 5.15
N SER A 532 -23.59 2.04 6.01
CA SER A 532 -22.80 2.19 7.24
C SER A 532 -23.01 1.04 8.23
N SER A 533 -24.25 0.57 8.40
CA SER A 533 -24.56 -0.58 9.26
C SER A 533 -23.95 -1.88 8.75
N CYS A 534 -24.12 -2.18 7.45
CA CYS A 534 -23.57 -3.38 6.83
C CYS A 534 -22.03 -3.37 6.80
N ALA A 535 -21.42 -2.22 6.50
CA ALA A 535 -19.97 -2.07 6.49
C ALA A 535 -19.36 -2.31 7.89
N ALA A 536 -19.96 -1.74 8.94
CA ALA A 536 -19.54 -1.97 10.32
C ALA A 536 -19.63 -3.45 10.73
N LYS A 537 -20.66 -4.18 10.26
CA LYS A 537 -20.78 -5.63 10.50
C LYS A 537 -19.68 -6.40 9.76
N ALA A 538 -19.43 -6.10 8.49
CA ALA A 538 -18.38 -6.75 7.71
C ALA A 538 -16.99 -6.55 8.33
N ALA A 539 -16.69 -5.34 8.83
CA ALA A 539 -15.44 -5.05 9.52
C ALA A 539 -15.24 -5.90 10.79
N ARG A 540 -16.31 -6.11 11.57
CA ARG A 540 -16.28 -6.97 12.76
C ARG A 540 -16.09 -8.45 12.43
N ILE A 541 -16.54 -8.90 11.27
CA ILE A 541 -16.27 -10.26 10.79
C ILE A 541 -14.77 -10.41 10.46
N MET A 542 -14.18 -9.41 9.80
CA MET A 542 -12.74 -9.41 9.48
C MET A 542 -11.86 -9.32 10.73
N ASN A 543 -12.23 -8.48 11.70
CA ASN A 543 -11.54 -8.37 12.98
C ASN A 543 -12.57 -8.25 14.12
N PRO A 544 -12.84 -9.33 14.87
CA PRO A 544 -13.81 -9.29 15.97
C PRO A 544 -13.48 -8.30 17.10
N LYS A 545 -12.22 -7.85 17.19
CA LYS A 545 -11.77 -6.91 18.21
C LYS A 545 -12.07 -5.44 17.85
N ILE A 546 -12.43 -5.12 16.60
CA ILE A 546 -12.70 -3.73 16.19
C ILE A 546 -13.99 -3.18 16.81
N ASN A 547 -13.90 -2.02 17.47
CA ASN A 547 -15.06 -1.33 18.04
C ASN A 547 -15.64 -0.32 17.03
N ALA A 548 -16.33 -0.81 16.00
CA ALA A 548 -16.98 0.01 14.96
C ALA A 548 -18.40 0.49 15.36
N ARG A 549 -18.73 1.80 15.28
CA ARG A 549 -20.05 2.40 15.61
C ARG A 549 -20.58 3.31 14.50
N GLN A 550 -21.89 3.55 14.45
CA GLN A 550 -22.51 4.52 13.53
C GLN A 550 -22.53 5.92 14.17
N TYR A 551 -22.29 6.97 13.38
CA TYR A 551 -22.50 8.37 13.79
C TYR A 551 -23.04 9.18 12.61
N VAL A 552 -23.53 10.40 12.84
CA VAL A 552 -23.98 11.32 11.79
C VAL A 552 -23.53 12.72 12.20
N ASP A 553 -23.09 13.51 11.20
CA ASP A 553 -22.96 14.97 11.18
C ASP A 553 -21.53 15.56 11.15
N SER A 554 -21.47 16.80 10.65
CA SER A 554 -20.49 17.38 9.75
C SER A 554 -19.65 18.47 10.43
N ARG A 555 -18.48 18.13 11.00
CA ARG A 555 -17.48 19.10 11.47
C ARG A 555 -16.08 18.48 11.64
N CYS A 556 -15.19 18.59 10.65
CA CYS A 556 -13.75 18.32 10.86
C CYS A 556 -12.94 19.63 10.99
N VAL A 557 -13.29 20.64 10.18
CA VAL A 557 -12.59 21.94 10.14
C VAL A 557 -12.76 22.73 11.43
N THR A 558 -13.94 22.70 12.05
CA THR A 558 -14.21 23.43 13.32
C THR A 558 -13.46 22.84 14.52
N PHE A 559 -13.11 21.55 14.49
CA PHE A 559 -12.57 20.84 15.65
C PHE A 559 -11.08 20.51 15.56
N THR A 560 -10.37 21.14 14.60
CA THR A 560 -8.91 21.05 14.43
C THR A 560 -8.39 19.60 14.45
N LYS A 561 -9.13 18.70 13.79
CA LYS A 561 -8.77 17.28 13.68
C LYS A 561 -8.01 17.02 12.38
N PRO A 562 -6.92 16.24 12.39
CA PRO A 562 -6.28 15.78 11.17
C PRO A 562 -7.30 15.14 10.23
N LEU A 563 -7.19 15.43 8.93
CA LEU A 563 -8.10 14.92 7.90
C LEU A 563 -7.29 14.18 6.83
N LEU A 564 -7.73 12.96 6.52
CA LEU A 564 -7.26 12.18 5.39
C LEU A 564 -8.36 12.21 4.33
N GLU A 565 -8.10 12.87 3.21
CA GLU A 565 -9.01 13.00 2.08
C GLU A 565 -8.51 12.15 0.91
N SER A 566 -9.43 11.53 0.18
CA SER A 566 -9.09 10.76 -1.02
C SER A 566 -10.23 10.80 -2.03
N GLY A 567 -9.88 10.82 -3.31
CA GLY A 567 -10.83 10.88 -4.42
C GLY A 567 -10.43 9.98 -5.57
N THR A 568 -11.42 9.54 -6.36
CA THR A 568 -11.22 8.71 -7.56
C THR A 568 -12.12 9.15 -8.69
N LEU A 569 -11.61 9.12 -9.92
CA LEU A 569 -12.36 9.32 -11.16
C LEU A 569 -11.84 8.35 -12.22
N GLY A 570 -12.55 7.23 -12.42
CA GLY A 570 -12.10 6.16 -13.31
C GLY A 570 -10.76 5.57 -12.84
N THR A 571 -9.76 5.59 -13.71
CA THR A 571 -8.38 5.13 -13.40
C THR A 571 -7.54 6.18 -12.68
N LYS A 572 -8.06 7.39 -12.47
CA LYS A 572 -7.37 8.48 -11.77
C LYS A 572 -7.74 8.46 -10.29
N GLY A 573 -6.80 8.85 -9.43
CA GLY A 573 -7.05 9.02 -8.00
C GLY A 573 -6.09 10.02 -7.38
N ASN A 574 -6.47 10.53 -6.20
CA ASN A 574 -5.66 11.44 -5.41
C ASN A 574 -5.80 11.14 -3.91
N VAL A 575 -4.77 11.46 -3.13
CA VAL A 575 -4.77 11.42 -1.67
C VAL A 575 -4.23 12.75 -1.17
N GLN A 576 -4.86 13.31 -0.15
CA GLN A 576 -4.44 14.55 0.50
C GLN A 576 -4.47 14.40 2.03
N VAL A 577 -3.39 14.81 2.68
CA VAL A 577 -3.27 14.81 4.14
C VAL A 577 -3.31 16.25 4.62
N CYS A 578 -4.28 16.59 5.46
CA CYS A 578 -4.40 17.91 6.08
C CYS A 578 -4.01 17.83 7.55
N LEU A 579 -2.86 18.42 7.88
CA LEU A 579 -2.35 18.54 9.26
C LEU A 579 -2.55 19.99 9.74
N PHE A 580 -3.06 20.15 10.96
CA PHE A 580 -3.14 21.45 11.63
C PHE A 580 -1.96 21.57 12.60
N ILE A 581 -0.93 22.32 12.21
CA ILE A 581 0.26 22.56 13.03
C ILE A 581 0.10 23.92 13.71
N PHE A 582 0.14 23.95 15.04
CA PHE A 582 0.24 25.18 15.81
C PHE A 582 1.71 25.38 16.20
N ASN A 583 2.24 26.57 15.93
CA ASN A 583 3.52 27.04 16.49
C ASN A 583 3.32 27.50 17.93
#